data_AF-A0A378YE05-F1
#
_entry.id   AF-A0A378YE05-F1
#
_cell.length_a   1.000
_cell.length_b   1.000
_cell.length_c   1.000
_cell.angle_alpha   90.00
_cell.angle_beta   90.00
_cell.angle_gamma   90.00
#
_symmetry.space_group_name_H-M   'P 1'
#
loop_
_entity.id
_entity.type
_entity.pdbx_description
1 polymer ?
#
loop_
_entity_poly.entity_id
_entity_poly.type
_entity_poly.pdbx_seq_one_letter_code
_entity_poly.pdbx_strand_id
1 'polypeptide(L)'
;MSDDVSFRRASEAVRAVGAGQADWLDVVQTAREFLGADAATFLCHDKQSRSVRFVEQSGHEAGLIEEYSQRFYQYDDSTRRFWDAPAGTWFDSSIALKHESANDRVFWNEFMRPHQLQ
;
A
#
# COMPACT_ATOMS: atom_id res chain seq x y z
N MET A 1 -20.28 -17.92 4.80
CA MET A 1 -21.11 -16.97 5.58
C MET A 1 -20.29 -15.84 6.23
N SER A 2 -18.95 -15.84 6.13
CA SER A 2 -18.08 -14.82 6.73
C SER A 2 -17.98 -13.53 5.88
N ASP A 3 -18.07 -13.68 4.56
CA ASP A 3 -17.71 -12.61 3.61
C ASP A 3 -18.64 -11.39 3.67
N ASP A 4 -19.92 -11.59 4.03
CA ASP A 4 -20.93 -10.54 4.09
C ASP A 4 -20.69 -9.54 5.24
N VAL A 5 -20.24 -10.04 6.41
CA VAL A 5 -19.96 -9.17 7.57
C VAL A 5 -18.70 -8.35 7.34
N SER A 6 -17.64 -8.96 6.81
CA SER A 6 -16.37 -8.28 6.60
C SER A 6 -16.43 -7.29 5.43
N PHE A 7 -17.14 -7.62 4.34
CA PHE A 7 -17.40 -6.68 3.25
C PHE A 7 -18.23 -5.47 3.71
N ARG A 8 -19.26 -5.72 4.53
CA ARG A 8 -20.06 -4.65 5.13
C ARG A 8 -19.20 -3.71 5.99
N ARG A 9 -18.32 -4.25 6.83
CA ARG A 9 -17.40 -3.44 7.66
C ARG A 9 -16.46 -2.57 6.84
N ALA A 10 -15.82 -3.13 5.81
CA ALA A 10 -14.95 -2.36 4.92
C ALA A 10 -15.73 -1.22 4.22
N SER A 11 -16.96 -1.50 3.78
CA SER A 11 -17.84 -0.50 3.17
C SER A 11 -18.29 0.59 4.15
N GLU A 12 -18.60 0.22 5.39
CA GLU A 12 -18.97 1.15 6.46
C GLU A 12 -17.79 2.06 6.84
N ALA A 13 -16.57 1.54 6.92
CA ALA A 13 -15.36 2.31 7.22
C ALA A 13 -15.11 3.42 6.19
N VAL A 14 -15.20 3.11 4.90
CA VAL A 14 -15.02 4.12 3.83
C VAL A 14 -16.08 5.22 3.91
N ARG A 15 -17.33 4.85 4.22
CA ARG A 15 -18.42 5.84 4.40
C ARG A 15 -18.19 6.72 5.63
N ALA A 16 -17.72 6.14 6.73
CA ALA A 16 -17.43 6.86 7.96
C ALA A 16 -16.27 7.86 7.77
N VAL A 17 -15.21 7.50 7.04
CA VAL A 17 -14.13 8.43 6.67
C VAL A 17 -14.68 9.60 5.85
N GLY A 18 -15.51 9.32 4.83
CA GLY A 18 -16.17 10.36 4.03
C GLY A 18 -17.08 11.29 4.83
N ALA A 19 -17.60 10.81 5.98
CA ALA A 19 -18.40 11.58 6.92
C ALA A 19 -17.58 12.26 8.04
N GLY A 20 -16.26 12.09 8.07
CA GLY A 20 -15.38 12.60 9.13
C GLY A 20 -15.55 11.90 10.49
N GLN A 21 -16.01 10.64 10.47
CA GLN A 21 -16.34 9.84 11.68
C GLN A 21 -15.35 8.70 11.94
N ALA A 22 -14.38 8.50 11.05
CA ALA A 22 -13.35 7.47 11.15
C ALA A 22 -12.05 7.93 10.48
N ASP A 23 -10.95 7.25 10.78
CA ASP A 23 -9.64 7.52 10.20
C ASP A 23 -9.32 6.53 9.07
N TRP A 24 -8.41 6.91 8.16
CA TRP A 24 -7.97 6.02 7.07
C TRP A 24 -7.36 4.71 7.59
N LEU A 25 -6.82 4.71 8.81
CA LEU A 25 -6.33 3.51 9.46
C LEU A 25 -7.42 2.44 9.65
N ASP A 26 -8.66 2.84 9.97
CA ASP A 26 -9.79 1.91 10.11
C ASP A 26 -10.11 1.22 8.78
N VAL A 27 -10.02 1.96 7.68
CA VAL A 27 -10.20 1.42 6.32
C VAL A 27 -9.09 0.42 5.99
N VAL A 28 -7.83 0.75 6.30
CA VAL A 28 -6.68 -0.13 6.06
C VAL A 28 -6.79 -1.42 6.88
N GLN A 29 -7.13 -1.31 8.16
CA GLN A 29 -7.30 -2.45 9.06
C GLN A 29 -8.43 -3.38 8.61
N THR A 30 -9.61 -2.81 8.30
CA THR A 30 -10.76 -3.61 7.84
C THR A 30 -10.50 -4.27 6.49
N ALA A 31 -9.81 -3.60 5.56
CA ALA A 31 -9.42 -4.19 4.29
C ALA A 31 -8.44 -5.37 4.47
N ARG A 32 -7.42 -5.20 5.32
CA ARG A 32 -6.46 -6.25 5.68
C ARG A 32 -7.18 -7.49 6.22
N GLU A 33 -8.05 -7.30 7.21
CA GLU A 33 -8.81 -8.38 7.84
C GLU A 33 -9.76 -9.06 6.86
N PHE A 34 -10.43 -8.29 6.00
CA PHE A 34 -11.35 -8.83 5.00
C PHE A 34 -10.64 -9.71 3.96
N LEU A 35 -9.49 -9.26 3.46
CA LEU A 35 -8.73 -9.99 2.45
C LEU A 35 -7.89 -11.13 3.05
N GLY A 36 -7.76 -11.20 4.38
CA GLY A 36 -6.87 -12.14 5.05
C GLY A 36 -5.40 -11.87 4.75
N ALA A 37 -5.03 -10.60 4.53
CA ALA A 37 -3.66 -10.20 4.23
C ALA A 37 -2.82 -10.07 5.52
N ASP A 38 -1.52 -10.37 5.42
CA ASP A 38 -0.59 -10.16 6.54
C ASP A 38 -0.47 -8.68 6.88
N ALA A 39 -0.45 -7.82 5.85
CA ALA A 39 -0.39 -6.38 5.97
C ALA A 39 -1.21 -5.66 4.88
N ALA A 40 -1.56 -4.41 5.14
CA ALA A 40 -2.15 -3.49 4.18
C ALA A 40 -1.59 -2.08 4.39
N THR A 41 -1.40 -1.35 3.29
CA THR A 41 -0.90 0.03 3.31
C THR A 41 -1.76 0.89 2.39
N PHE A 42 -2.15 2.07 2.88
CA PHE A 42 -2.72 3.14 2.08
C PHE A 42 -1.69 4.26 1.94
N LEU A 43 -1.41 4.66 0.71
CA LEU A 43 -0.33 5.59 0.40
C LEU A 43 -0.79 6.65 -0.60
N CYS A 44 -0.54 7.92 -0.29
CA CYS A 44 -0.82 9.03 -1.20
C CYS A 44 0.47 9.67 -1.70
N HIS A 45 0.62 9.72 -3.02
CA HIS A 45 1.69 10.45 -3.67
C HIS A 45 1.22 11.83 -4.12
N ASP A 46 2.11 12.80 -4.00
CA ASP A 46 2.03 14.03 -4.77
C ASP A 46 2.41 13.74 -6.22
N LYS A 47 1.50 14.00 -7.17
CA LYS A 47 1.76 13.70 -8.58
C LYS A 47 2.86 14.56 -9.20
N GLN A 48 3.10 15.78 -8.68
CA GLN A 48 4.09 16.69 -9.22
C GLN A 48 5.49 16.37 -8.70
N SER A 49 5.65 16.26 -7.38
CA SER A 49 6.94 15.97 -6.77
C SER A 49 7.26 14.48 -6.72
N ARG A 50 6.27 13.61 -6.99
CA ARG A 50 6.34 12.15 -6.83
C ARG A 50 6.63 11.67 -5.42
N SER A 51 6.58 12.57 -4.42
CA SER A 51 6.87 12.25 -3.03
C SER A 51 5.65 11.67 -2.31
N VAL A 52 5.89 10.81 -1.33
CA VAL A 52 4.86 10.35 -0.40
C VAL A 52 4.41 11.52 0.48
N ARG A 53 3.10 11.74 0.57
CA ARG A 53 2.46 12.79 1.40
C ARG A 53 1.74 12.23 2.60
N PHE A 54 1.26 11.00 2.49
CA PHE A 54 0.45 10.34 3.50
C PHE A 54 0.65 8.84 3.42
N VAL A 55 0.75 8.21 4.59
CA VAL A 55 0.83 6.75 4.73
C VAL A 55 0.01 6.33 5.93
N GLU A 56 -0.83 5.33 5.74
CA GLU A 56 -1.43 4.54 6.81
C GLU A 56 -1.14 3.08 6.55
N GLN A 57 -0.86 2.33 7.60
CA GLN A 57 -0.44 0.93 7.46
C GLN A 57 -0.99 0.10 8.62
N SER A 58 -1.21 -1.18 8.34
CA SER A 58 -1.50 -2.18 9.34
C SER A 58 -0.75 -3.46 9.00
N GLY A 59 -0.13 -4.10 9.99
CA GLY A 59 0.55 -5.38 9.84
C GLY A 59 2.07 -5.30 9.66
N HIS A 60 2.65 -4.10 9.46
CA HIS A 60 4.09 -3.89 9.47
C HIS A 60 4.57 -3.15 10.73
N GLU A 61 5.86 -3.24 11.02
CA GLU A 61 6.49 -2.40 12.04
C GLU A 61 6.57 -0.95 11.57
N ALA A 62 6.41 0.00 12.50
CA ALA A 62 6.40 1.43 12.16
C ALA A 62 7.70 1.88 11.47
N GLY A 63 8.86 1.36 11.90
CA GLY A 63 10.16 1.71 11.32
C GLY A 63 10.31 1.30 9.85
N LEU A 64 9.71 0.17 9.45
CA LEU A 64 9.71 -0.30 8.05
C LEU A 64 9.00 0.71 7.14
N ILE A 65 7.86 1.22 7.59
CA ILE A 65 7.03 2.14 6.81
C ILE A 65 7.61 3.55 6.77
N GLU A 66 8.24 3.98 7.86
CA GLU A 66 9.03 5.20 7.88
C GLU A 66 10.19 5.13 6.87
N GLU A 67 10.95 4.04 6.87
CA GLU A 67 12.06 3.82 5.93
C GLU A 67 11.58 3.81 4.47
N TYR A 68 10.44 3.15 4.20
CA TYR A 68 9.82 3.16 2.88
C TYR A 68 9.46 4.58 2.43
N SER A 69 8.69 5.30 3.26
CA SER A 69 8.16 6.62 2.92
C SER A 69 9.22 7.69 2.77
N GLN A 70 10.34 7.58 3.49
CA GLN A 70 11.45 8.54 3.42
C GLN A 70 12.41 8.24 2.26
N ARG A 71 12.65 6.95 1.95
CA ARG A 71 13.72 6.55 1.03
C ARG A 71 13.27 5.61 -0.07
N PHE A 72 12.60 4.51 0.24
CA PHE A 72 12.47 3.41 -0.72
C PHE A 72 11.29 3.51 -1.68
N TYR A 73 10.29 4.35 -1.41
CA TYR A 73 9.16 4.58 -2.33
C TYR A 73 9.62 4.96 -3.76
N GLN A 74 10.75 5.68 -3.88
CA GLN A 74 11.27 6.12 -5.16
C GLN A 74 11.90 4.98 -5.98
N TYR A 75 12.14 3.82 -5.38
CA TYR A 75 12.72 2.65 -6.05
C TYR A 75 11.69 1.54 -6.31
N ASP A 76 10.49 1.65 -5.73
CA ASP A 76 9.40 0.70 -5.90
C ASP A 76 8.78 0.81 -7.30
N ASP A 77 9.34 0.05 -8.25
CA ASP A 77 8.89 0.04 -9.64
C ASP A 77 7.43 -0.40 -9.80
N SER A 78 6.88 -1.18 -8.84
CA SER A 78 5.47 -1.57 -8.87
C SER A 78 4.59 -0.32 -8.74
N THR A 79 4.88 0.56 -7.79
CA THR A 79 4.20 1.84 -7.62
C THR A 79 4.49 2.80 -8.77
N ARG A 80 5.74 2.89 -9.22
CA ARG A 80 6.18 3.88 -10.23
C ARG A 80 5.52 3.68 -11.59
N ARG A 81 5.31 2.43 -12.01
CA ARG A 81 4.68 2.09 -13.31
C ARG A 81 3.25 2.63 -13.43
N PHE A 82 2.59 2.87 -12.28
CA PHE A 82 1.19 3.28 -12.22
C PHE A 82 1.00 4.71 -11.72
N TRP A 83 2.04 5.55 -11.69
CA TRP A 83 1.88 6.97 -11.28
C TRP A 83 0.86 7.73 -12.11
N ASP A 84 0.79 7.42 -13.40
CA ASP A 84 -0.13 8.05 -14.35
C ASP A 84 -1.40 7.21 -14.58
N ALA A 85 -1.60 6.13 -13.82
CA ALA A 85 -2.78 5.30 -13.95
C ALA A 85 -4.05 6.10 -13.56
N PRO A 86 -5.17 5.88 -14.27
CA PRO A 86 -6.47 6.44 -13.86
C PRO A 86 -6.88 5.97 -12.47
N ALA A 87 -7.65 6.80 -11.76
CA ALA A 87 -8.25 6.42 -10.49
C ALA A 87 -9.14 5.17 -10.66
N GLY A 88 -9.08 4.25 -9.69
CA GLY A 88 -9.81 2.98 -9.76
C GLY A 88 -9.10 1.86 -10.51
N THR A 89 -7.85 2.07 -10.94
CA THR A 89 -7.02 0.99 -11.51
C THR A 89 -6.57 0.04 -10.41
N TRP A 90 -6.78 -1.26 -10.62
CA TRP A 90 -6.24 -2.34 -9.78
C TRP A 90 -5.13 -3.04 -10.54
N PHE A 91 -4.05 -3.39 -9.86
CA PHE A 91 -2.93 -4.10 -10.44
C PHE A 91 -2.38 -5.13 -9.47
N ASP A 92 -1.89 -6.24 -10.03
CA ASP A 92 -1.14 -7.24 -9.31
C ASP A 92 0.34 -6.82 -9.33
N SER A 93 0.96 -6.72 -8.16
CA SER A 93 2.40 -6.46 -8.04
C SER A 93 3.22 -7.72 -8.34
N SER A 94 2.59 -8.90 -8.25
CA SER A 94 3.17 -10.17 -8.64
C SER A 94 2.94 -10.42 -10.14
N ILE A 95 4.03 -10.68 -10.86
CA ILE A 95 4.08 -11.23 -12.23
C ILE A 95 3.82 -10.23 -13.38
N ALA A 96 4.91 -9.81 -14.06
CA ALA A 96 4.97 -9.77 -15.53
C ALA A 96 6.36 -9.45 -16.12
N LEU A 97 7.22 -8.69 -15.43
CA LEU A 97 8.52 -8.29 -15.97
C LEU A 97 9.60 -8.51 -14.92
N LYS A 98 10.56 -9.39 -15.25
CA LYS A 98 11.75 -9.68 -14.45
C LYS A 98 12.36 -8.41 -13.85
N HIS A 99 12.81 -8.56 -12.61
CA HIS A 99 13.45 -7.57 -11.78
C HIS A 99 14.76 -7.00 -12.34
N GLU A 100 14.70 -6.23 -13.44
CA GLU A 100 15.88 -5.85 -14.22
C GLU A 100 16.10 -4.35 -14.35
N SER A 101 15.30 -3.50 -13.69
CA SER A 101 15.68 -2.09 -13.56
C SER A 101 16.70 -1.91 -12.43
N ALA A 102 17.53 -0.87 -12.52
CA ALA A 102 18.47 -0.53 -11.45
C ALA A 102 17.72 -0.17 -10.16
N ASN A 103 16.55 0.46 -10.26
CA ASN A 103 15.71 0.80 -9.11
C ASN A 103 15.15 -0.45 -8.44
N ASP A 104 14.62 -1.39 -9.23
CA ASP A 104 14.01 -2.61 -8.70
C ASP A 104 15.05 -3.48 -7.98
N ARG A 105 16.30 -3.50 -8.47
CA ARG A 105 17.41 -4.15 -7.78
C ARG A 105 17.75 -3.50 -6.44
N VAL A 106 17.72 -2.17 -6.35
CA VAL A 106 17.93 -1.43 -5.10
C VAL A 106 16.77 -1.74 -4.15
N PHE A 107 15.53 -1.56 -4.59
CA PHE A 107 14.34 -1.83 -3.79
C PHE A 107 14.31 -3.26 -3.26
N TRP A 108 14.59 -4.24 -4.12
CA TRP A 108 14.58 -5.63 -3.73
C TRP A 108 15.69 -5.99 -2.72
N ASN A 109 16.94 -5.61 -3.02
CA ASN A 109 18.07 -6.03 -2.21
C ASN A 109 18.22 -5.23 -0.91
N GLU A 110 17.85 -3.94 -0.93
CA GLU A 110 18.05 -3.03 0.19
C GLU A 110 16.80 -2.86 1.06
N PHE A 111 15.60 -3.16 0.57
CA PHE A 111 14.36 -3.01 1.35
C PHE A 111 13.55 -4.30 1.45
N MET A 112 13.12 -4.91 0.35
CA MET A 112 12.22 -6.08 0.40
C MET A 112 12.84 -7.30 1.09
N ARG A 113 14.07 -7.68 0.69
CA ARG A 113 14.74 -8.87 1.23
C ARG A 113 15.09 -8.73 2.72
N PRO A 114 15.68 -7.62 3.21
CA PRO A 114 15.96 -7.45 4.64
C PRO A 114 14.72 -7.54 5.52
N HIS A 115 13.58 -7.03 5.03
CA HIS A 115 12.30 -7.03 5.75
C HIS A 115 11.43 -8.27 5.48
N GLN A 116 11.91 -9.25 4.70
CA GLN A 116 11.21 -10.50 4.37
C GLN A 116 9.83 -10.30 3.70
N LEU A 117 9.69 -9.26 2.87
CA LEU A 117 8.43 -8.86 2.23
C LEU A 117 8.11 -9.59 0.91
N GLN A 118 8.59 -10.83 0.74
CA GLN A 118 8.56 -11.58 -0.51
C GLN A 118 7.31 -12.45 -0.70
#